data_AF-Q5K9Z9-F1
#
_entry.id   AF-Q5K9Z9-F1
#
_cell.length_a   1.000
_cell.length_b   1.000
_cell.length_c   1.000
_cell.angle_alpha   90.00
_cell.angle_beta   90.00
_cell.angle_gamma   90.00
#
_symmetry.space_group_name_H-M   'P 1'
#
loop_
_entity.id
_entity.type
_entity.pdbx_description
1 polymer ?
#
loop_
_entity_poly.entity_id
_entity_poly.type
_entity_poly.pdbx_seq_one_letter_code
_entity_poly.pdbx_strand_id
1 'polypeptide(L)'
;MLPLPTSQPKPRPSAPPRRRVLVLLPFVAAAAYLLYLFLAYCASFPPHHRYNAALHYSPPWLHPAIGRLVPRPGRPASPPRIIPGLRSARPMEEWDVPLLTGPAYAPDPSDTSHAVLTSPALLMLHVFSTPTPESRARRALIRSTASPLRAVPPQHRHLVELKFILGRPTPIVGSSSASPLWNGTEEQMVDAEDRMYGDLVRLEGLEDGENRDKGKTWEWIRWVGSRERAGWWVMKCDDDTLPILSNLLPILLANPPTIPSYIGTSLGHWTGYHFYFEGMMYGFSWPVIKTLATAAVPAYERNAQRNEDAFMGELMFSLPFLHTPSSGCLPEGETVMFPRPIPRPGVVAGEGEGAEHNDVEEGNSKNEKQKDDTNYSLPPPNPDPCTGLFRLDLGRRLGDYHHAQGQGLVTGNMGDIVGLHGLKNDEDYVKVYNQFRTRLEGERKWEWAVPDALSV
;
A
#
# COMPACT_ATOMS: atom_id res chain seq x y z
N MET A 1 67.56 55.26 -19.28
CA MET A 1 67.01 55.24 -17.91
C MET A 1 65.89 54.20 -17.89
N LEU A 2 66.13 53.06 -17.25
CA LEU A 2 65.19 51.95 -17.11
C LEU A 2 64.42 52.10 -15.79
N PRO A 3 63.12 51.73 -15.73
CA PRO A 3 62.35 51.79 -14.50
C PRO A 3 62.74 50.64 -13.54
N LEU A 4 62.82 50.97 -12.25
CA LEU A 4 63.05 50.03 -11.16
C LEU A 4 61.86 49.08 -10.96
N PRO A 5 62.08 47.81 -10.59
CA PRO A 5 61.01 46.86 -10.35
C PRO A 5 60.35 47.10 -8.98
N THR A 6 59.04 47.27 -8.97
CA THR A 6 58.19 47.29 -7.77
C THR A 6 57.97 45.87 -7.26
N SER A 7 58.60 45.53 -6.13
CA SER A 7 58.35 44.28 -5.40
C SER A 7 57.02 44.36 -4.66
N GLN A 8 56.00 43.61 -5.11
CA GLN A 8 54.80 43.39 -4.31
C GLN A 8 55.05 42.35 -3.19
N PRO A 9 54.52 42.57 -1.97
CA PRO A 9 54.68 41.63 -0.87
C PRO A 9 53.87 40.36 -1.11
N LYS A 10 54.51 39.19 -0.96
CA LYS A 10 53.84 37.88 -1.01
C LYS A 10 52.80 37.77 0.12
N PRO A 11 51.57 37.30 -0.16
CA PRO A 11 50.56 37.08 0.88
C PRO A 11 51.03 35.97 1.83
N ARG A 12 50.90 36.21 3.15
CA ARG A 12 51.20 35.21 4.18
C ARG A 12 50.21 34.04 4.07
N PRO A 13 50.66 32.78 4.19
CA PRO A 13 49.78 31.63 4.22
C PRO A 13 48.87 31.70 5.45
N SER A 14 47.55 31.68 5.23
CA SER A 14 46.56 31.56 6.30
C SER A 14 46.74 30.22 7.03
N ALA A 15 46.82 30.25 8.35
CA ALA A 15 46.94 29.05 9.17
C ALA A 15 45.78 28.06 8.86
N PRO A 16 46.04 26.74 8.78
CA PRO A 16 45.02 25.75 8.48
C PRO A 16 43.94 25.76 9.59
N PRO A 17 42.65 25.53 9.24
CA PRO A 17 41.52 25.69 10.16
C PRO A 17 41.43 24.52 11.16
N ARG A 18 42.44 24.34 12.01
CA ARG A 18 42.49 23.27 13.04
C ARG A 18 41.41 23.43 14.12
N ARG A 19 40.83 24.61 14.30
CA ARG A 19 39.74 24.85 15.27
C ARG A 19 38.37 24.33 14.85
N ARG A 20 38.11 24.07 13.57
CA ARG A 20 36.78 23.60 13.11
C ARG A 20 36.55 22.09 13.35
N VAL A 21 37.62 21.30 13.44
CA VAL A 21 37.52 19.83 13.59
C VAL A 21 37.18 19.42 15.03
N LEU A 22 37.67 20.14 16.04
CA LEU A 22 37.41 19.83 17.46
C LEU A 22 35.96 20.14 17.90
N VAL A 23 35.27 21.06 17.23
CA VAL A 23 33.88 21.42 17.54
C VAL A 23 32.89 20.35 17.05
N LEU A 24 33.25 19.57 16.03
CA LEU A 24 32.36 18.55 15.43
C LEU A 24 32.40 17.20 16.15
N LEU A 25 33.49 16.90 16.88
CA LEU A 25 33.69 15.65 17.60
C LEU A 25 32.58 15.29 18.61
N PRO A 26 32.07 16.21 19.46
CA PRO A 26 30.96 15.90 20.36
C PRO A 26 29.65 15.64 19.62
N PHE A 27 29.41 16.30 18.48
CA PHE A 27 28.23 16.04 17.65
C PHE A 27 28.30 14.67 16.98
N VAL A 28 29.47 14.27 16.49
CA VAL A 28 29.69 12.94 15.93
C VAL A 28 29.53 11.86 17.01
N ALA A 29 30.07 12.07 18.21
CA ALA A 29 29.92 11.15 19.33
C ALA A 29 28.45 11.04 19.80
N ALA A 30 27.73 12.16 19.92
CA ALA A 30 26.32 12.17 20.25
C ALA A 30 25.47 11.48 19.17
N ALA A 31 25.74 11.75 17.89
CA ALA A 31 25.06 11.08 16.78
C ALA A 31 25.34 9.56 16.77
N ALA A 32 26.59 9.14 17.01
CA ALA A 32 26.95 7.74 17.11
C ALA A 32 26.31 7.05 18.32
N TYR A 33 26.22 7.74 19.46
CA TYR A 33 25.55 7.22 20.67
C TYR A 33 24.04 7.11 20.49
N LEU A 34 23.39 8.11 19.88
CA LEU A 34 21.97 8.05 19.52
C LEU A 34 21.69 6.95 18.51
N LEU A 35 22.56 6.77 17.51
CA LEU A 35 22.49 5.65 16.57
C LEU A 35 22.67 4.31 17.29
N TYR A 36 23.60 4.21 18.24
CA TYR A 36 23.78 3.01 19.06
C TYR A 36 22.54 2.69 19.90
N LEU A 37 21.98 3.67 20.61
CA LEU A 37 20.75 3.48 21.39
C LEU A 37 19.57 3.09 20.51
N PHE A 38 19.45 3.70 19.33
CA PHE A 38 18.45 3.35 18.33
C PHE A 38 18.64 1.91 17.84
N LEU A 39 19.85 1.52 17.46
CA LEU A 39 20.16 0.16 17.01
C LEU A 39 19.95 -0.88 18.12
N ALA A 40 20.28 -0.55 19.37
CA ALA A 40 20.06 -1.39 20.54
C ALA A 40 18.57 -1.57 20.85
N TYR A 41 17.78 -0.48 20.78
CA TYR A 41 16.32 -0.52 20.89
C TYR A 41 15.71 -1.40 19.78
N CYS A 42 16.21 -1.25 18.55
CA CYS A 42 15.76 -2.01 17.40
C CYS A 42 16.24 -3.47 17.38
N ALA A 43 17.16 -3.90 18.25
CA ALA A 43 17.74 -5.24 18.20
C ALA A 43 16.71 -6.37 18.40
N SER A 44 15.57 -6.07 19.03
CA SER A 44 14.44 -6.99 19.19
C SER A 44 13.59 -7.14 17.92
N PHE A 45 13.79 -6.29 16.90
CA PHE A 45 12.97 -6.33 15.67
C PHE A 45 13.54 -7.30 14.65
N PRO A 46 12.66 -7.88 13.81
CA PRO A 46 13.07 -8.52 12.57
C PRO A 46 14.04 -7.63 11.79
N PRO A 47 15.11 -8.17 11.16
CA PRO A 47 16.12 -7.34 10.53
C PRO A 47 15.58 -6.33 9.51
N HIS A 48 14.52 -6.68 8.76
CA HIS A 48 13.91 -5.79 7.76
C HIS A 48 13.18 -4.62 8.41
N HIS A 49 12.46 -4.85 9.52
CA HIS A 49 11.87 -3.77 10.31
C HIS A 49 12.92 -2.79 10.84
N ARG A 50 14.10 -3.27 11.26
CA ARG A 50 15.20 -2.39 11.70
C ARG A 50 15.70 -1.52 10.56
N TYR A 51 15.89 -2.11 9.39
CA TYR A 51 16.34 -1.39 8.20
C TYR A 51 15.32 -0.31 7.81
N ASN A 52 14.04 -0.64 7.79
CA ASN A 52 12.97 0.31 7.47
C ASN A 52 12.83 1.40 8.51
N ALA A 53 12.94 1.06 9.81
CA ALA A 53 12.94 2.06 10.87
C ALA A 53 14.14 3.02 10.72
N ALA A 54 15.33 2.52 10.40
CA ALA A 54 16.51 3.36 10.16
C ALA A 54 16.27 4.34 9.01
N LEU A 55 15.65 3.89 7.92
CA LEU A 55 15.27 4.76 6.80
C LEU A 55 14.16 5.75 7.18
N HIS A 56 13.12 5.31 7.88
CA HIS A 56 11.99 6.14 8.28
C HIS A 56 12.39 7.30 9.19
N TYR A 57 13.29 7.04 10.15
CA TYR A 57 13.75 8.05 11.12
C TYR A 57 14.97 8.83 10.65
N SER A 58 15.44 8.64 9.41
CA SER A 58 16.57 9.37 8.85
C SER A 58 16.14 10.26 7.68
N PRO A 59 16.77 11.45 7.53
CA PRO A 59 16.60 12.27 6.34
C PRO A 59 16.90 11.50 5.03
N PRO A 60 16.14 11.72 3.95
CA PRO A 60 16.34 11.02 2.67
C PRO A 60 17.76 11.07 2.10
N TRP A 61 18.50 12.16 2.32
CA TRP A 61 19.87 12.30 1.85
C TRP A 61 20.87 11.35 2.54
N LEU A 62 20.50 10.75 3.68
CA LEU A 62 21.28 9.71 4.37
C LEU A 62 20.94 8.29 3.93
N HIS A 63 19.81 8.08 3.22
CA HIS A 63 19.34 6.74 2.85
C HIS A 63 20.40 5.94 2.06
N PRO A 64 21.15 6.51 1.09
CA PRO A 64 22.20 5.76 0.40
C PRO A 64 23.34 5.29 1.33
N ALA A 65 23.66 6.05 2.38
CA ALA A 65 24.66 5.65 3.36
C ALA A 65 24.12 4.53 4.26
N ILE A 66 22.88 4.66 4.73
CA ILE A 66 22.20 3.64 5.53
C ILE A 66 22.10 2.32 4.77
N GLY A 67 21.73 2.36 3.48
CA GLY A 67 21.65 1.17 2.62
C GLY A 67 22.97 0.40 2.46
N ARG A 68 24.11 1.07 2.70
CA ARG A 68 25.46 0.47 2.70
C ARG A 68 25.91 -0.01 4.08
N LEU A 69 25.49 0.68 5.14
CA LEU A 69 25.97 0.46 6.51
C LEU A 69 25.12 -0.53 7.31
N VAL A 70 23.82 -0.58 7.05
CA VAL A 70 22.90 -1.46 7.76
C VAL A 70 22.75 -2.76 6.95
N PRO A 71 22.97 -3.94 7.56
CA PRO A 71 22.81 -5.22 6.87
C PRO A 71 21.43 -5.35 6.23
N ARG A 72 21.41 -5.59 4.92
CA ARG A 72 20.19 -5.76 4.13
C ARG A 72 19.65 -7.18 4.31
N PRO A 73 18.42 -7.36 4.82
CA PRO A 73 17.84 -8.67 5.04
C PRO A 73 17.37 -9.37 3.75
N GLY A 74 16.87 -8.60 2.79
CA GLY A 74 16.50 -9.10 1.47
C GLY A 74 17.59 -8.78 0.44
N ARG A 75 17.93 -9.75 -0.41
CA ARG A 75 18.54 -9.43 -1.70
C ARG A 75 17.48 -8.67 -2.51
N PRO A 76 17.82 -7.55 -3.19
CA PRO A 76 16.89 -6.96 -4.12
C PRO A 76 16.48 -8.06 -5.10
N ALA A 77 15.17 -8.29 -5.24
CA ALA A 77 14.72 -8.84 -6.50
C ALA A 77 15.24 -7.87 -7.57
N SER A 78 15.61 -8.39 -8.73
CA SER A 78 15.73 -7.60 -9.97
C SER A 78 14.69 -6.46 -10.03
N PRO A 79 14.91 -5.38 -10.83
CA PRO A 79 13.91 -4.36 -11.05
C PRO A 79 12.49 -4.97 -11.17
N PRO A 80 11.48 -4.41 -10.46
CA PRO A 80 10.14 -4.98 -10.49
C PRO A 80 9.66 -5.14 -11.93
N ARG A 81 8.98 -6.25 -12.18
CA ARG A 81 8.52 -6.54 -13.54
C ARG A 81 7.49 -5.51 -13.99
N ILE A 82 7.70 -4.92 -15.16
CA ILE A 82 6.73 -4.01 -15.76
C ILE A 82 5.58 -4.80 -16.37
N ILE A 83 4.35 -4.46 -16.00
CA ILE A 83 3.13 -5.03 -16.60
C ILE A 83 2.72 -4.18 -17.81
N PRO A 84 2.87 -4.67 -19.06
CA PRO A 84 2.70 -3.83 -20.25
C PRO A 84 1.31 -3.20 -20.36
N GLY A 85 0.25 -3.96 -20.08
CA GLY A 85 -1.14 -3.48 -20.16
C GLY A 85 -1.49 -2.40 -19.13
N LEU A 86 -0.75 -2.33 -18.02
CA LEU A 86 -0.88 -1.27 -17.03
C LEU A 86 -0.02 -0.06 -17.41
N ARG A 87 1.19 -0.27 -17.93
CA ARG A 87 2.06 0.81 -18.41
C ARG A 87 1.42 1.61 -19.55
N SER A 88 0.66 0.94 -20.41
CA SER A 88 -0.06 1.58 -21.52
C SER A 88 -1.50 2.00 -21.17
N ALA A 89 -1.90 1.92 -19.90
CA ALA A 89 -3.23 2.34 -19.47
C ALA A 89 -3.39 3.87 -19.52
N ARG A 90 -4.62 4.34 -19.34
CA ARG A 90 -4.92 5.77 -19.24
C ARG A 90 -4.14 6.40 -18.07
N PRO A 91 -3.38 7.49 -18.30
CA PRO A 91 -2.63 8.19 -17.25
C PRO A 91 -3.53 8.67 -16.11
N MET A 92 -2.95 8.75 -14.92
CA MET A 92 -3.71 9.05 -13.71
C MET A 92 -4.26 10.48 -13.73
N GLU A 93 -3.49 11.43 -14.27
CA GLU A 93 -3.84 12.84 -14.41
C GLU A 93 -5.09 13.11 -15.27
N GLU A 94 -5.54 12.13 -16.05
CA GLU A 94 -6.72 12.26 -16.91
C GLU A 94 -8.03 11.84 -16.23
N TRP A 95 -7.97 11.27 -15.02
CA TRP A 95 -9.17 10.86 -14.29
C TRP A 95 -9.69 12.01 -13.42
N ASP A 96 -10.95 12.37 -13.65
CA ASP A 96 -11.63 13.34 -12.80
C ASP A 96 -11.86 12.77 -11.40
N VAL A 97 -11.63 13.63 -10.41
CA VAL A 97 -11.99 13.36 -9.02
C VAL A 97 -13.41 13.87 -8.78
N PRO A 98 -14.32 13.04 -8.23
CA PRO A 98 -15.69 13.47 -8.01
C PRO A 98 -15.75 14.59 -6.96
N LEU A 99 -16.69 15.54 -7.13
CA LEU A 99 -16.99 16.51 -6.07
C LEU A 99 -17.81 15.81 -4.97
N LEU A 100 -17.44 15.98 -3.70
CA LEU A 100 -18.29 15.50 -2.61
C LEU A 100 -19.59 16.30 -2.55
N THR A 101 -20.69 15.60 -2.39
CA THR A 101 -22.03 16.18 -2.28
C THR A 101 -22.76 15.58 -1.09
N GLY A 102 -23.90 16.18 -0.71
CA GLY A 102 -24.83 15.54 0.21
C GLY A 102 -25.32 14.18 -0.31
N PRO A 103 -25.99 13.39 0.55
CA PRO A 103 -26.42 12.04 0.20
C PRO A 103 -27.43 12.07 -0.95
N ALA A 104 -27.13 11.31 -2.00
CA ALA A 104 -27.99 11.14 -3.18
C ALA A 104 -28.24 9.66 -3.39
N TYR A 105 -29.47 9.29 -3.75
CA TYR A 105 -29.90 7.90 -3.90
C TYR A 105 -30.49 7.68 -5.29
N ALA A 106 -30.21 6.52 -5.89
CA ALA A 106 -30.82 6.06 -7.13
C ALA A 106 -31.45 4.67 -6.93
N PRO A 107 -32.46 4.27 -7.72
CA PRO A 107 -33.00 2.91 -7.66
C PRO A 107 -31.91 1.86 -7.90
N ASP A 108 -31.91 0.78 -7.14
CA ASP A 108 -31.01 -0.35 -7.39
C ASP A 108 -31.36 -0.99 -8.74
N PRO A 109 -30.39 -1.16 -9.66
CA PRO A 109 -30.62 -1.82 -10.94
C PRO A 109 -31.11 -3.27 -10.79
N SER A 110 -30.73 -3.95 -9.70
CA SER A 110 -31.07 -5.34 -9.41
C SER A 110 -32.38 -5.49 -8.63
N ASP A 111 -32.77 -4.47 -7.86
CA ASP A 111 -34.03 -4.43 -7.11
C ASP A 111 -34.56 -2.99 -6.97
N THR A 112 -35.40 -2.59 -7.92
CA THR A 112 -35.97 -1.22 -7.95
C THR A 112 -36.80 -0.84 -6.73
N SER A 113 -37.11 -1.77 -5.81
CA SER A 113 -37.78 -1.47 -4.54
C SER A 113 -36.84 -0.83 -3.50
N HIS A 114 -35.53 -0.89 -3.73
CA HIS A 114 -34.51 -0.32 -2.88
C HIS A 114 -33.75 0.81 -3.59
N ALA A 115 -33.31 1.80 -2.82
CA ALA A 115 -32.49 2.90 -3.31
C ALA A 115 -31.06 2.76 -2.78
N VAL A 116 -30.08 2.86 -3.67
CA VAL A 116 -28.66 2.76 -3.37
C VAL A 116 -28.05 4.15 -3.31
N LEU A 117 -27.19 4.38 -2.33
CA LEU A 117 -26.44 5.63 -2.20
C LEU A 117 -25.46 5.78 -3.38
N THR A 118 -25.60 6.85 -4.16
CA THR A 118 -24.78 7.15 -5.34
C THR A 118 -23.86 8.35 -5.15
N SER A 119 -24.10 9.17 -4.13
CA SER A 119 -23.23 10.32 -3.83
C SER A 119 -21.78 9.87 -3.59
N PRO A 120 -20.79 10.64 -4.07
CA PRO A 120 -19.38 10.30 -3.87
C PRO A 120 -18.99 10.17 -2.40
N ALA A 121 -18.08 9.25 -2.12
CA ALA A 121 -17.54 9.04 -0.77
C ALA A 121 -16.20 9.75 -0.59
N LEU A 122 -15.94 10.28 0.61
CA LEU A 122 -14.59 10.68 1.01
C LEU A 122 -13.70 9.43 1.12
N LEU A 123 -14.21 8.36 1.74
CA LEU A 123 -13.47 7.12 1.95
C LEU A 123 -14.37 5.91 1.63
N MET A 124 -13.89 5.05 0.75
CA MET A 124 -14.40 3.68 0.60
C MET A 124 -13.48 2.73 1.35
N LEU A 125 -13.91 2.30 2.53
CA LEU A 125 -13.20 1.34 3.37
C LEU A 125 -13.75 -0.07 3.12
N HIS A 126 -12.92 -0.91 2.51
CA HIS A 126 -13.29 -2.25 2.10
C HIS A 126 -12.53 -3.28 2.94
N VAL A 127 -13.26 -4.07 3.72
CA VAL A 127 -12.71 -5.06 4.64
C VAL A 127 -12.66 -6.42 3.94
N PHE A 128 -11.46 -6.92 3.68
CA PHE A 128 -11.27 -8.25 3.12
C PHE A 128 -11.59 -9.29 4.19
N SER A 129 -12.50 -10.21 3.86
CA SER A 129 -12.96 -11.26 4.75
C SER A 129 -13.20 -12.55 3.94
N THR A 130 -13.56 -13.64 4.62
CA THR A 130 -13.79 -14.96 4.02
C THR A 130 -15.21 -15.45 4.34
N PRO A 131 -15.77 -16.46 3.64
CA PRO A 131 -17.13 -16.92 3.92
C PRO A 131 -17.29 -17.65 5.26
N THR A 132 -16.20 -18.02 5.94
CA THR A 132 -16.21 -18.92 7.10
C THR A 132 -17.05 -18.40 8.28
N PRO A 133 -17.50 -19.29 9.19
CA PRO A 133 -18.21 -18.90 10.40
C PRO A 133 -17.43 -17.88 11.26
N GLU A 134 -16.11 -18.04 11.38
CA GLU A 134 -15.25 -17.15 12.17
C GLU A 134 -15.19 -15.75 11.54
N SER A 135 -14.94 -15.67 10.23
CA SER A 135 -14.97 -14.39 9.51
C SER A 135 -16.36 -13.75 9.55
N ARG A 136 -17.45 -14.53 9.50
CA ARG A 136 -18.81 -14.01 9.64
C ARG A 136 -19.07 -13.41 11.02
N ALA A 137 -18.63 -14.09 12.08
CA ALA A 137 -18.69 -13.57 13.44
C ALA A 137 -17.88 -12.27 13.55
N ARG A 138 -16.69 -12.22 12.93
CA ARG A 138 -15.87 -11.01 12.84
C ARG A 138 -16.59 -9.86 12.15
N ARG A 139 -17.22 -10.09 11.00
CA ARG A 139 -18.02 -9.07 10.30
C ARG A 139 -19.18 -8.58 11.17
N ALA A 140 -19.90 -9.48 11.83
CA ALA A 140 -20.97 -9.11 12.76
C ALA A 140 -20.45 -8.25 13.92
N LEU A 141 -19.26 -8.56 14.45
CA LEU A 141 -18.59 -7.76 15.47
C LEU A 141 -18.23 -6.36 14.97
N ILE A 142 -17.65 -6.27 13.77
CA ILE A 142 -17.31 -4.99 13.11
C ILE A 142 -18.58 -4.18 12.84
N ARG A 143 -19.68 -4.78 12.39
CA ARG A 143 -20.95 -4.05 12.19
C ARG A 143 -21.52 -3.51 13.49
N SER A 144 -21.48 -4.31 14.54
CA SER A 144 -22.15 -4.02 15.81
C SER A 144 -21.24 -3.24 16.75
N THR A 145 -20.43 -3.94 17.55
CA THR A 145 -19.67 -3.41 18.69
C THR A 145 -18.54 -2.51 18.26
N ALA A 146 -17.79 -2.92 17.24
CA ALA A 146 -16.51 -2.31 16.87
C ALA A 146 -16.54 -1.54 15.54
N SER A 147 -17.71 -1.00 15.19
CA SER A 147 -17.89 -0.32 13.91
C SER A 147 -17.05 0.96 13.80
N PRO A 148 -16.17 1.07 12.77
CA PRO A 148 -15.42 2.28 12.53
C PRO A 148 -16.32 3.51 12.30
N LEU A 149 -17.54 3.30 11.78
CA LEU A 149 -18.53 4.36 11.54
C LEU A 149 -19.07 5.01 12.82
N ARG A 150 -18.83 4.43 14.00
CA ARG A 150 -19.16 5.06 15.29
C ARG A 150 -18.31 6.31 15.57
N ALA A 151 -17.15 6.43 14.94
CA ALA A 151 -16.32 7.63 14.98
C ALA A 151 -16.81 8.72 14.00
N VAL A 152 -17.80 8.45 13.15
CA VAL A 152 -18.31 9.39 12.15
C VAL A 152 -19.70 9.89 12.56
N PRO A 153 -19.93 11.21 12.65
CA PRO A 153 -21.24 11.77 12.96
C PRO A 153 -22.31 11.26 12.00
N PRO A 154 -23.53 10.90 12.46
CA PRO A 154 -24.55 10.26 11.62
C PRO A 154 -24.82 10.96 10.28
N GLN A 155 -24.92 12.29 10.29
CA GLN A 155 -25.19 13.09 9.11
C GLN A 155 -24.07 13.03 8.05
N HIS A 156 -22.84 12.68 8.43
CA HIS A 156 -21.68 12.57 7.54
C HIS A 156 -21.31 11.12 7.18
N ARG A 157 -22.04 10.12 7.68
CA ARG A 157 -21.75 8.70 7.39
C ARG A 157 -21.87 8.36 5.90
N HIS A 158 -22.65 9.12 5.14
CA HIS A 158 -22.73 8.97 3.69
C HIS A 158 -21.39 9.21 2.97
N LEU A 159 -20.44 9.92 3.60
CA LEU A 159 -19.09 10.14 3.07
C LEU A 159 -18.16 8.95 3.30
N VAL A 160 -18.56 7.94 4.08
CA VAL A 160 -17.76 6.75 4.34
C VAL A 160 -18.53 5.50 3.93
N GLU A 161 -18.00 4.78 2.95
CA GLU A 161 -18.49 3.44 2.61
C GLU A 161 -17.75 2.40 3.43
N LEU A 162 -18.49 1.48 4.04
CA LEU A 162 -17.96 0.27 4.68
C LEU A 162 -18.58 -0.94 4.00
N LYS A 163 -17.77 -1.77 3.35
CA LYS A 163 -18.22 -3.03 2.73
C LYS A 163 -17.24 -4.16 3.03
N PHE A 164 -17.74 -5.39 3.03
CA PHE A 164 -16.94 -6.59 3.21
C PHE A 164 -16.73 -7.31 1.88
N ILE A 165 -15.49 -7.62 1.55
CA ILE A 165 -15.10 -8.18 0.25
C ILE A 165 -14.81 -9.68 0.40
N LEU A 166 -15.60 -10.49 -0.29
CA LEU A 166 -15.48 -11.94 -0.36
C LEU A 166 -15.23 -12.34 -1.81
N GLY A 167 -14.32 -13.28 -2.04
CA GLY A 167 -14.10 -13.92 -3.31
C GLY A 167 -15.04 -15.11 -3.50
N ARG A 168 -15.83 -15.11 -4.57
CA ARG A 168 -16.69 -16.25 -4.94
C ARG A 168 -15.97 -17.09 -5.99
N PRO A 169 -15.77 -18.41 -5.77
CA PRO A 169 -15.20 -19.28 -6.79
C PRO A 169 -16.11 -19.34 -8.01
N THR A 170 -15.50 -19.27 -9.19
CA THR A 170 -16.21 -19.56 -10.43
C THR A 170 -16.54 -21.06 -10.45
N PRO A 171 -17.78 -21.48 -10.74
CA PRO A 171 -18.06 -22.89 -10.98
C PRO A 171 -17.35 -23.31 -12.27
N ILE A 172 -16.15 -23.89 -12.15
CA ILE A 172 -15.46 -24.44 -13.32
C ILE A 172 -16.20 -25.73 -13.71
N VAL A 173 -16.89 -25.69 -14.85
CA VAL A 173 -17.55 -26.87 -15.43
C VAL A 173 -16.50 -27.96 -15.66
N GLY A 174 -16.62 -29.09 -14.95
CA GLY A 174 -15.73 -30.23 -15.08
C GLY A 174 -14.50 -30.25 -14.16
N SER A 175 -14.28 -29.22 -13.33
CA SER A 175 -13.26 -29.27 -12.27
C SER A 175 -13.90 -29.57 -10.92
N SER A 176 -13.40 -30.59 -10.24
CA SER A 176 -13.77 -30.95 -8.87
C SER A 176 -13.11 -30.07 -7.81
N SER A 177 -12.42 -28.99 -8.20
CA SER A 177 -11.77 -28.07 -7.27
C SER A 177 -12.79 -27.14 -6.61
N ALA A 178 -13.65 -27.71 -5.75
CA ALA A 178 -14.42 -26.95 -4.79
C ALA A 178 -13.43 -26.13 -3.96
N SER A 179 -13.61 -24.80 -3.89
CA SER A 179 -12.84 -23.98 -2.96
C SER A 179 -13.07 -24.53 -1.55
N PRO A 180 -12.01 -24.80 -0.76
CA PRO A 180 -12.16 -25.41 0.57
C PRO A 180 -13.00 -24.56 1.53
N LEU A 181 -13.13 -23.27 1.25
CA LEU A 181 -13.88 -22.32 2.05
C LEU A 181 -15.35 -22.17 1.62
N TRP A 182 -15.73 -22.65 0.43
CA TRP A 182 -17.08 -22.51 -0.10
C TRP A 182 -17.76 -23.87 -0.24
N ASN A 183 -18.77 -24.10 0.60
CA ASN A 183 -19.71 -25.21 0.47
C ASN A 183 -21.15 -24.67 0.38
N GLY A 184 -22.12 -25.56 0.14
CA GLY A 184 -23.53 -25.14 0.00
C GLY A 184 -24.11 -24.47 1.25
N THR A 185 -23.61 -24.79 2.44
CA THR A 185 -24.01 -24.14 3.70
C THR A 185 -23.42 -22.73 3.79
N GLU A 186 -22.14 -22.56 3.49
CA GLU A 186 -21.52 -21.22 3.49
C GLU A 186 -22.16 -20.30 2.45
N GLU A 187 -22.50 -20.84 1.28
CA GLU A 187 -23.24 -20.11 0.24
C GLU A 187 -24.59 -19.59 0.76
N GLN A 188 -25.41 -20.46 1.35
CA GLN A 188 -26.72 -20.08 1.89
C GLN A 188 -26.61 -19.05 3.02
N MET A 189 -25.58 -19.17 3.85
CA MET A 189 -25.39 -18.26 4.97
C MET A 189 -24.87 -16.89 4.53
N VAL A 190 -23.98 -16.84 3.52
CA VAL A 190 -23.55 -15.58 2.91
C VAL A 190 -24.72 -14.91 2.18
N ASP A 191 -25.56 -15.67 1.47
CA ASP A 191 -26.79 -15.14 0.85
C ASP A 191 -27.74 -14.53 1.89
N ALA A 192 -27.93 -15.20 3.02
CA ALA A 192 -28.77 -14.70 4.11
C ALA A 192 -28.18 -13.43 4.76
N GLU A 193 -26.85 -13.39 4.94
CA GLU A 193 -26.14 -12.22 5.45
C GLU A 193 -26.23 -11.04 4.49
N ASP A 194 -26.03 -11.25 3.20
CA ASP A 194 -26.11 -10.21 2.17
C ASP A 194 -27.52 -9.60 2.09
N ARG A 195 -28.57 -10.44 2.10
CA ARG A 195 -29.96 -9.97 2.15
C ARG A 195 -30.28 -9.17 3.41
N MET A 196 -29.62 -9.48 4.53
CA MET A 196 -29.86 -8.80 5.80
C MET A 196 -29.15 -7.45 5.90
N TYR A 197 -27.94 -7.34 5.37
CA TYR A 197 -27.09 -6.16 5.60
C TYR A 197 -26.75 -5.33 4.35
N GLY A 198 -26.78 -5.92 3.15
CA GLY A 198 -26.49 -5.23 1.87
C GLY A 198 -25.06 -4.67 1.76
N ASP A 199 -24.15 -5.12 2.61
CA ASP A 199 -22.78 -4.62 2.73
C ASP A 199 -21.72 -5.63 2.28
N LEU A 200 -22.13 -6.78 1.74
CA LEU A 200 -21.21 -7.74 1.15
C LEU A 200 -20.95 -7.41 -0.32
N VAL A 201 -19.73 -7.70 -0.75
CA VAL A 201 -19.31 -7.65 -2.14
C VAL A 201 -18.72 -9.01 -2.46
N ARG A 202 -19.34 -9.67 -3.44
CA ARG A 202 -18.96 -11.01 -3.86
C ARG A 202 -18.27 -10.88 -5.20
N LEU A 203 -16.95 -10.99 -5.19
CA LEU A 203 -16.13 -10.88 -6.39
C LEU A 203 -16.27 -12.15 -7.20
N GLU A 204 -16.73 -12.00 -8.44
CA GLU A 204 -16.87 -13.08 -9.41
C GLU A 204 -15.62 -13.16 -10.30
N GLY A 205 -15.40 -14.30 -10.97
CA GLY A 205 -14.30 -14.43 -11.93
C GLY A 205 -12.93 -14.77 -11.31
N LEU A 206 -12.91 -15.19 -10.05
CA LEU A 206 -11.71 -15.73 -9.42
C LEU A 206 -11.54 -17.20 -9.83
N GLU A 207 -10.40 -17.52 -10.46
CA GLU A 207 -10.07 -18.87 -10.95
C GLU A 207 -10.01 -19.88 -9.80
N ASP A 208 -9.36 -19.51 -8.70
CA ASP A 208 -9.20 -20.36 -7.51
C ASP A 208 -10.08 -19.93 -6.30
N GLY A 209 -11.06 -19.07 -6.55
CA GLY A 209 -11.99 -18.57 -5.53
C GLY A 209 -11.36 -17.64 -4.51
N GLU A 210 -11.71 -17.83 -3.23
CA GLU A 210 -11.31 -16.98 -2.10
C GLU A 210 -9.79 -17.08 -1.82
N ASN A 211 -8.99 -16.32 -2.55
CA ASN A 211 -7.54 -16.28 -2.39
C ASN A 211 -6.96 -14.89 -2.72
N ARG A 212 -6.41 -14.22 -1.71
CA ARG A 212 -5.76 -12.91 -1.87
C ARG A 212 -4.52 -12.94 -2.75
N ASP A 213 -3.76 -14.02 -2.69
CA ASP A 213 -2.53 -14.21 -3.44
C ASP A 213 -2.77 -14.66 -4.90
N LYS A 214 -4.04 -14.87 -5.28
CA LYS A 214 -4.46 -15.25 -6.64
C LYS A 214 -5.65 -14.41 -7.13
N GLY A 215 -5.41 -13.12 -7.31
CA GLY A 215 -6.30 -12.25 -8.08
C GLY A 215 -7.43 -11.55 -7.32
N LYS A 216 -7.76 -11.91 -6.07
CA LYS A 216 -8.83 -11.24 -5.29
C LYS A 216 -8.64 -9.73 -5.21
N THR A 217 -7.43 -9.25 -4.90
CA THR A 217 -7.14 -7.80 -4.84
C THR A 217 -7.34 -7.12 -6.18
N TRP A 218 -6.89 -7.75 -7.27
CA TRP A 218 -7.09 -7.17 -8.60
C TRP A 218 -8.57 -7.11 -8.97
N GLU A 219 -9.32 -8.18 -8.72
CA GLU A 219 -10.75 -8.21 -9.04
C GLU A 219 -11.54 -7.22 -8.19
N TRP A 220 -11.14 -7.03 -6.92
CA TRP A 220 -11.65 -5.94 -6.09
C TRP A 220 -11.40 -4.56 -6.70
N ILE A 221 -10.19 -4.31 -7.20
CA ILE A 221 -9.82 -3.06 -7.88
C ILE A 221 -10.71 -2.85 -9.12
N ARG A 222 -10.89 -3.89 -9.94
CA ARG A 222 -11.76 -3.85 -11.13
C ARG A 222 -13.21 -3.56 -10.76
N TRP A 223 -13.72 -4.22 -9.73
CA TRP A 223 -15.07 -4.02 -9.23
C TRP A 223 -15.27 -2.59 -8.72
N VAL A 224 -14.40 -2.06 -7.87
CA VAL A 224 -14.58 -0.71 -7.34
C VAL A 224 -14.43 0.36 -8.44
N GLY A 225 -13.48 0.18 -9.36
CA GLY A 225 -13.24 1.15 -10.43
C GLY A 225 -14.27 1.11 -11.57
N SER A 226 -15.13 0.08 -11.65
CA SER A 226 -16.21 -0.01 -12.64
C SER A 226 -17.56 0.51 -12.14
N ARG A 227 -17.69 0.79 -10.84
CA ARG A 227 -18.92 1.29 -10.22
C ARG A 227 -19.22 2.74 -10.59
N GLU A 228 -20.51 3.07 -10.53
CA GLU A 228 -21.00 4.45 -10.68
C GLU A 228 -20.63 5.31 -9.46
N ARG A 229 -20.82 4.78 -8.25
CA ARG A 229 -20.45 5.50 -7.03
C ARG A 229 -18.93 5.64 -6.99
N ALA A 230 -18.46 6.88 -6.96
CA ALA A 230 -17.05 7.23 -6.92
C ALA A 230 -16.60 7.60 -5.50
N GLY A 231 -15.28 7.56 -5.26
CA GLY A 231 -14.67 7.95 -3.99
C GLY A 231 -13.54 8.96 -4.20
N TRP A 232 -13.08 9.62 -3.15
CA TRP A 232 -11.77 10.28 -3.13
C TRP A 232 -10.67 9.27 -2.84
N TRP A 233 -10.89 8.44 -1.82
CA TRP A 233 -9.97 7.41 -1.36
C TRP A 233 -10.65 6.05 -1.35
N VAL A 234 -9.93 5.03 -1.80
CA VAL A 234 -10.35 3.62 -1.72
C VAL A 234 -9.29 2.86 -0.95
N MET A 235 -9.67 2.28 0.19
CA MET A 235 -8.75 1.58 1.08
C MET A 235 -9.21 0.15 1.32
N LYS A 236 -8.24 -0.76 1.36
CA LYS A 236 -8.39 -2.15 1.79
C LYS A 236 -7.81 -2.30 3.19
N CYS A 237 -8.47 -3.07 4.05
CA CYS A 237 -7.87 -3.66 5.24
C CYS A 237 -8.36 -5.11 5.41
N ASP A 238 -7.66 -5.89 6.22
CA ASP A 238 -8.12 -7.24 6.59
C ASP A 238 -9.18 -7.18 7.72
N ASP A 239 -9.97 -8.25 7.91
CA ASP A 239 -11.02 -8.32 8.94
C ASP A 239 -10.49 -8.45 10.39
N ASP A 240 -9.18 -8.65 10.55
CA ASP A 240 -8.43 -8.57 11.80
C ASP A 240 -7.71 -7.21 11.99
N THR A 241 -8.06 -6.23 11.16
CA THR A 241 -7.57 -4.85 11.26
C THR A 241 -8.65 -3.97 11.87
N LEU A 242 -8.25 -3.09 12.78
CA LEU A 242 -9.07 -2.05 13.39
C LEU A 242 -8.67 -0.66 12.85
N PRO A 243 -9.42 -0.09 11.89
CA PRO A 243 -9.24 1.28 11.44
C PRO A 243 -9.74 2.29 12.47
N ILE A 244 -8.98 3.35 12.72
CA ILE A 244 -9.32 4.45 13.62
C ILE A 244 -9.69 5.68 12.78
N LEU A 245 -10.95 5.76 12.36
CA LEU A 245 -11.40 6.75 11.37
C LEU A 245 -11.23 8.20 11.83
N SER A 246 -11.37 8.49 13.12
CA SER A 246 -11.19 9.86 13.62
C SER A 246 -9.77 10.41 13.41
N ASN A 247 -8.78 9.52 13.31
CA ASN A 247 -7.38 9.89 13.02
C ASN A 247 -7.06 9.76 11.54
N LEU A 248 -7.65 8.78 10.84
CA LEU A 248 -7.42 8.53 9.42
C LEU A 248 -8.02 9.63 8.53
N LEU A 249 -9.29 10.01 8.76
CA LEU A 249 -10.00 10.95 7.89
C LEU A 249 -9.32 12.33 7.79
N PRO A 250 -8.81 12.95 8.89
CA PRO A 250 -8.03 14.17 8.79
C PRO A 250 -6.78 14.05 7.90
N ILE A 251 -6.10 12.91 7.92
CA ILE A 251 -4.93 12.68 7.06
C ILE A 251 -5.36 12.60 5.60
N LEU A 252 -6.45 11.89 5.30
CA LEU A 252 -6.97 11.79 3.93
C LEU A 252 -7.43 13.16 3.39
N LEU A 253 -8.00 14.01 4.25
CA LEU A 253 -8.44 15.36 3.87
C LEU A 253 -7.29 16.35 3.69
N ALA A 254 -6.21 16.18 4.44
CA ALA A 254 -5.01 17.01 4.28
C ALA A 254 -4.27 16.73 2.96
N ASN A 255 -4.58 15.63 2.27
CA ASN A 255 -3.98 15.24 1.01
C ASN A 255 -4.99 15.46 -0.13
N PRO A 256 -4.70 16.36 -1.10
CA PRO A 256 -5.61 16.60 -2.22
C PRO A 256 -5.89 15.30 -3.01
N PRO A 257 -7.15 14.93 -3.23
CA PRO A 257 -7.52 13.69 -3.93
C PRO A 257 -7.12 13.70 -5.42
N THR A 258 -6.80 14.88 -5.97
CA THR A 258 -6.30 15.08 -7.34
C THR A 258 -4.82 14.70 -7.50
N ILE A 259 -4.08 14.50 -6.40
CA ILE A 259 -2.71 14.02 -6.44
C ILE A 259 -2.74 12.49 -6.44
N PRO A 260 -2.30 11.81 -7.52
CA PRO A 260 -2.28 10.36 -7.57
C PRO A 260 -1.44 9.80 -6.42
N SER A 261 -2.09 9.09 -5.50
CA SER A 261 -1.49 8.69 -4.23
C SER A 261 -1.71 7.21 -3.95
N TYR A 262 -0.65 6.56 -3.48
CA TYR A 262 -0.69 5.24 -2.85
C TYR A 262 -0.37 5.42 -1.36
N ILE A 263 -1.28 5.01 -0.47
CA ILE A 263 -1.20 5.20 0.98
C ILE A 263 -1.07 3.85 1.68
N GLY A 264 -0.23 3.76 2.71
CA GLY A 264 -0.01 2.53 3.48
C GLY A 264 1.12 2.73 4.47
N THR A 265 1.76 1.66 4.94
CA THR A 265 2.96 1.79 5.79
C THR A 265 4.12 0.97 5.24
N SER A 266 5.28 1.60 5.21
CA SER A 266 6.52 0.95 4.77
C SER A 266 7.28 0.29 5.92
N LEU A 267 6.85 0.41 7.18
CA LEU A 267 7.66 -0.06 8.31
C LEU A 267 7.90 -1.57 8.31
N GLY A 268 6.91 -2.39 7.94
CA GLY A 268 7.09 -3.84 7.83
C GLY A 268 7.44 -4.33 6.44
N HIS A 269 7.73 -3.44 5.48
CA HIS A 269 8.01 -3.88 4.12
C HIS A 269 9.26 -4.77 4.07
N TRP A 270 9.21 -5.80 3.24
CA TRP A 270 10.37 -6.63 2.96
C TRP A 270 11.26 -5.93 1.93
N THR A 271 12.52 -5.69 2.26
CA THR A 271 13.44 -4.84 1.47
C THR A 271 13.78 -5.39 0.07
N GLY A 272 13.31 -6.60 -0.24
CA GLY A 272 13.40 -7.20 -1.57
C GLY A 272 12.31 -6.74 -2.54
N TYR A 273 11.22 -6.13 -2.04
CA TYR A 273 10.11 -5.64 -2.87
C TYR A 273 10.09 -4.11 -2.91
N HIS A 274 10.01 -3.56 -4.12
CA HIS A 274 9.96 -2.13 -4.34
C HIS A 274 8.51 -1.60 -4.26
N PHE A 275 8.31 -0.34 -3.85
CA PHE A 275 7.01 0.31 -3.65
C PHE A 275 6.03 -0.35 -2.65
N TYR A 276 6.34 -1.52 -2.11
CA TYR A 276 5.53 -2.32 -1.20
C TYR A 276 5.10 -1.57 0.08
N PHE A 277 3.82 -1.66 0.41
CA PHE A 277 3.27 -1.41 1.76
C PHE A 277 2.71 -2.71 2.34
N GLU A 278 3.02 -2.99 3.61
CA GLU A 278 2.60 -4.23 4.28
C GLU A 278 1.07 -4.36 4.37
N GLY A 279 0.56 -5.58 4.17
CA GLY A 279 -0.86 -5.95 3.93
C GLY A 279 -1.87 -5.71 5.04
N MET A 280 -1.51 -4.88 6.02
CA MET A 280 -2.38 -4.45 7.12
C MET A 280 -3.54 -3.61 6.58
N MET A 281 -3.22 -2.43 6.06
CA MET A 281 -4.16 -1.49 5.47
C MET A 281 -3.42 -0.60 4.50
N TYR A 282 -3.93 -0.50 3.28
CA TYR A 282 -3.39 0.40 2.27
C TYR A 282 -4.53 0.90 1.39
N GLY A 283 -4.27 1.88 0.56
CA GLY A 283 -5.27 2.35 -0.39
C GLY A 283 -4.73 3.31 -1.42
N PHE A 284 -5.66 3.86 -2.18
CA PHE A 284 -5.38 4.59 -3.40
C PHE A 284 -6.28 5.81 -3.47
N SER A 285 -5.74 6.91 -4.00
CA SER A 285 -6.58 7.99 -4.53
C SER A 285 -7.40 7.48 -5.73
N TRP A 286 -8.53 8.13 -6.01
CA TRP A 286 -9.40 7.76 -7.13
C TRP A 286 -8.71 7.66 -8.51
N PRO A 287 -7.81 8.58 -8.89
CA PRO A 287 -7.12 8.45 -10.17
C PRO A 287 -6.32 7.14 -10.31
N VAL A 288 -5.63 6.73 -9.23
CA VAL A 288 -4.85 5.49 -9.20
C VAL A 288 -5.76 4.27 -9.33
N ILE A 289 -6.87 4.21 -8.57
CA ILE A 289 -7.79 3.05 -8.63
C ILE A 289 -8.41 2.93 -10.02
N LYS A 290 -8.77 4.03 -10.68
CA LYS A 290 -9.34 4.04 -12.03
C LYS A 290 -8.34 3.57 -13.08
N THR A 291 -7.10 4.02 -13.01
CA THR A 291 -6.03 3.53 -13.91
C THR A 291 -5.82 2.03 -13.76
N LEU A 292 -5.72 1.51 -12.53
CA LEU A 292 -5.56 0.07 -12.30
C LEU A 292 -6.77 -0.73 -12.80
N ALA A 293 -7.99 -0.28 -12.50
CA ALA A 293 -9.22 -0.99 -12.82
C ALA A 293 -9.48 -1.11 -14.33
N THR A 294 -9.09 -0.08 -15.08
CA THR A 294 -9.33 0.02 -16.53
C THR A 294 -8.16 -0.48 -17.38
N ALA A 295 -7.02 -0.77 -16.76
CA ALA A 295 -5.86 -1.31 -17.45
C ALA A 295 -6.15 -2.64 -18.17
N ALA A 296 -5.61 -2.77 -19.37
CA ALA A 296 -5.79 -3.95 -20.22
C ALA A 296 -4.82 -5.08 -19.80
N VAL A 297 -4.97 -5.57 -18.58
CA VAL A 297 -4.14 -6.66 -18.03
C VAL A 297 -4.87 -7.99 -18.17
N PRO A 298 -4.27 -9.00 -18.84
CA PRO A 298 -4.92 -10.28 -19.12
C PRO A 298 -5.15 -11.12 -17.87
N ALA A 299 -6.15 -12.01 -17.88
CA ALA A 299 -6.56 -12.78 -16.70
C ALA A 299 -5.41 -13.60 -16.07
N TYR A 300 -4.59 -14.29 -16.88
CA TYR A 300 -3.44 -15.08 -16.39
C TYR A 300 -2.45 -14.23 -15.58
N GLU A 301 -2.32 -12.95 -15.91
CA GLU A 301 -1.41 -12.03 -15.22
C GLU A 301 -1.99 -11.60 -13.87
N ARG A 302 -3.30 -11.37 -13.83
CA ARG A 302 -4.05 -10.96 -12.63
C ARG A 302 -4.21 -12.09 -11.62
N ASN A 303 -4.35 -13.32 -12.11
CA ASN A 303 -4.60 -14.52 -11.30
C ASN A 303 -3.32 -15.28 -10.93
N ALA A 304 -2.14 -14.78 -11.34
CA ALA A 304 -0.86 -15.39 -11.00
C ALA A 304 -0.66 -15.43 -9.48
N GLN A 305 -0.24 -16.59 -8.96
CA GLN A 305 0.12 -16.76 -7.55
C GLN A 305 1.29 -15.87 -7.17
N ARG A 306 1.04 -14.86 -6.33
CA ARG A 306 2.06 -13.94 -5.80
C ARG A 306 1.68 -13.48 -4.40
N ASN A 307 2.66 -13.08 -3.61
CA ASN A 307 2.36 -12.34 -2.39
C ASN A 307 1.60 -11.05 -2.77
N GLU A 308 0.37 -10.94 -2.29
CA GLU A 308 -0.59 -9.90 -2.69
C GLU A 308 -0.04 -8.48 -2.55
N ASP A 309 0.57 -8.19 -1.41
CA ASP A 309 1.03 -6.84 -1.12
C ASP A 309 2.29 -6.46 -1.91
N ALA A 310 3.22 -7.42 -2.06
CA ALA A 310 4.41 -7.24 -2.88
C ALA A 310 4.00 -6.99 -4.34
N PHE A 311 2.99 -7.72 -4.82
CA PHE A 311 2.42 -7.53 -6.14
C PHE A 311 1.81 -6.13 -6.30
N MET A 312 1.15 -5.57 -5.27
CA MET A 312 0.69 -4.17 -5.32
C MET A 312 1.84 -3.18 -5.52
N GLY A 313 3.00 -3.42 -4.88
CA GLY A 313 4.22 -2.65 -5.16
C GLY A 313 4.65 -2.72 -6.63
N GLU A 314 4.63 -3.91 -7.23
CA GLU A 314 4.91 -4.09 -8.68
C GLU A 314 3.91 -3.34 -9.56
N LEU A 315 2.64 -3.26 -9.17
CA LEU A 315 1.62 -2.51 -9.91
C LEU A 315 1.91 -1.03 -9.91
N MET A 316 2.27 -0.49 -8.75
CA MET A 316 2.61 0.93 -8.60
C MET A 316 3.83 1.28 -9.45
N PHE A 317 4.83 0.40 -9.49
CA PHE A 317 5.98 0.56 -10.38
C PHE A 317 5.58 0.55 -11.86
N SER A 318 4.52 -0.17 -12.22
CA SER A 318 4.04 -0.38 -13.58
C SER A 318 3.03 0.66 -14.10
N LEU A 319 2.65 1.66 -13.29
CA LEU A 319 1.68 2.70 -13.68
C LEU A 319 2.13 3.49 -14.92
N PRO A 320 1.22 4.12 -15.70
CA PRO A 320 1.60 4.97 -16.83
C PRO A 320 2.59 6.06 -16.45
N PHE A 321 3.48 6.42 -17.39
CA PHE A 321 4.35 7.57 -17.20
C PHE A 321 3.56 8.87 -17.26
N LEU A 322 4.07 9.90 -16.59
CA LEU A 322 3.65 11.28 -16.83
C LEU A 322 3.82 11.63 -18.31
N HIS A 323 2.92 12.47 -18.83
CA HIS A 323 3.02 13.00 -20.20
C HIS A 323 4.39 13.66 -20.49
N THR A 324 5.01 14.23 -19.45
CA THR A 324 6.37 14.78 -19.49
C THR A 324 7.20 14.15 -18.38
N PRO A 325 7.79 12.96 -18.60
CA PRO A 325 8.62 12.32 -17.60
C PRO A 325 9.88 13.15 -17.36
N SER A 326 10.33 13.24 -16.11
CA SER A 326 11.57 13.93 -15.78
C SER A 326 12.80 13.16 -16.30
N SER A 327 13.93 13.85 -16.54
CA SER A 327 15.17 13.16 -16.92
C SER A 327 15.59 12.21 -15.79
N GLY A 328 15.66 10.90 -16.07
CA GLY A 328 16.05 9.88 -15.08
C GLY A 328 14.99 8.83 -14.75
N CYS A 329 13.85 8.80 -15.47
CA CYS A 329 12.77 7.84 -15.23
C CYS A 329 13.10 6.38 -15.55
N LEU A 330 14.15 6.14 -16.33
CA LEU A 330 14.67 4.80 -16.60
C LEU A 330 16.18 4.82 -16.32
N PRO A 331 16.76 3.73 -15.77
CA PRO A 331 18.20 3.61 -15.69
C PRO A 331 18.79 3.77 -17.09
N GLU A 332 19.83 4.60 -17.24
CA GLU A 332 20.53 4.78 -18.52
C GLU A 332 20.91 3.40 -19.09
N GLY A 333 20.37 3.07 -20.27
CA GLY A 333 20.67 1.84 -21.01
C GLY A 333 19.59 0.76 -21.01
N GLU A 334 18.53 0.87 -20.22
CA GLU A 334 17.36 -0.01 -20.36
C GLU A 334 16.41 0.53 -21.44
N THR A 335 16.64 0.12 -22.69
CA THR A 335 15.53 0.03 -23.64
C THR A 335 14.49 -0.90 -23.04
N VAL A 336 13.33 -0.36 -22.65
CA VAL A 336 12.15 -1.16 -22.34
C VAL A 336 11.89 -2.04 -23.55
N MET A 337 12.34 -3.29 -23.49
CA MET A 337 11.97 -4.32 -24.46
C MET A 337 10.49 -4.58 -24.22
N PHE A 338 9.63 -3.80 -24.87
CA PHE A 338 8.24 -4.18 -25.02
C PHE A 338 8.26 -5.59 -25.61
N PRO A 339 7.65 -6.59 -24.95
CA PRO A 339 7.53 -7.90 -25.56
C PRO A 339 6.89 -7.70 -26.94
N ARG A 340 7.56 -8.19 -27.98
CA ARG A 340 7.03 -8.14 -29.35
C ARG A 340 5.61 -8.72 -29.30
N PRO A 341 4.63 -8.10 -29.98
CA PRO A 341 3.27 -8.60 -30.00
C PRO A 341 3.29 -10.09 -30.35
N ILE A 342 2.66 -10.89 -29.50
CA ILE A 342 2.48 -12.33 -29.71
C ILE A 342 1.88 -12.48 -31.12
N PRO A 343 2.46 -13.31 -32.00
CA PRO A 343 1.91 -13.55 -33.33
C PRO A 343 0.44 -13.98 -33.20
N ARG A 344 -0.41 -13.46 -34.08
CA ARG A 344 -1.83 -13.82 -34.14
C ARG A 344 -2.01 -15.34 -34.12
N PRO A 345 -3.05 -15.88 -33.45
CA PRO A 345 -3.32 -17.31 -33.45
C PRO A 345 -3.55 -17.77 -34.90
N GLY A 346 -2.70 -18.67 -35.39
CA GLY A 346 -2.78 -19.17 -36.77
C GLY A 346 -1.48 -19.75 -37.33
N VAL A 347 -0.34 -19.61 -36.65
CA VAL A 347 0.91 -20.28 -37.07
C VAL A 347 1.17 -21.45 -36.13
N VAL A 348 0.87 -22.65 -36.62
CA VAL A 348 1.14 -23.93 -35.95
C VAL A 348 2.64 -24.15 -35.91
N ALA A 349 3.20 -24.25 -34.70
CA ALA A 349 4.55 -24.73 -34.47
C ALA A 349 4.51 -25.85 -33.43
N GLY A 350 4.81 -27.06 -33.91
CA GLY A 350 5.37 -28.23 -33.22
C GLY A 350 5.00 -28.50 -31.77
N GLU A 351 4.29 -29.61 -31.58
CA GLU A 351 4.17 -30.33 -30.31
C GLU A 351 5.56 -30.60 -29.70
N GLY A 352 5.72 -30.23 -28.43
CA GLY A 352 6.88 -30.54 -27.59
C GLY A 352 6.43 -30.62 -26.14
N GLU A 353 6.50 -31.83 -25.61
CA GLU A 353 6.03 -32.27 -24.29
C GLU A 353 6.73 -31.59 -23.11
N GLY A 354 5.97 -31.42 -22.01
CA GLY A 354 6.40 -31.56 -20.62
C GLY A 354 7.62 -30.78 -20.12
N ALA A 355 7.39 -29.71 -19.37
CA ALA A 355 8.39 -29.15 -18.45
C ALA A 355 7.84 -29.15 -17.01
N GLU A 356 8.19 -30.21 -16.28
CA GLU A 356 8.21 -30.24 -14.83
C GLU A 356 9.22 -29.21 -14.31
N HIS A 357 8.82 -28.44 -13.30
CA HIS A 357 9.64 -27.42 -12.67
C HIS A 357 10.28 -28.02 -11.42
N ASN A 358 11.50 -28.51 -11.55
CA ASN A 358 12.47 -28.67 -10.47
C ASN A 358 13.87 -28.60 -11.11
N ASP A 359 14.63 -27.56 -10.79
CA ASP A 359 15.98 -27.70 -10.24
C ASP A 359 16.69 -26.34 -10.16
N VAL A 360 17.25 -26.11 -8.99
CA VAL A 360 18.25 -25.08 -8.70
C VAL A 360 19.56 -25.58 -9.28
N GLU A 361 19.93 -25.12 -10.48
CA GLU A 361 21.30 -25.24 -10.96
C GLU A 361 22.15 -24.10 -10.38
N GLU A 362 23.04 -24.46 -9.44
CA GLU A 362 24.21 -23.67 -9.06
C GLU A 362 25.21 -23.63 -10.22
N GLY A 363 24.93 -22.77 -11.19
CA GLY A 363 25.84 -22.42 -12.29
C GLY A 363 26.92 -21.44 -11.83
N ASN A 364 28.16 -21.93 -11.78
CA ASN A 364 29.39 -21.21 -11.44
C ASN A 364 29.73 -20.12 -12.48
N SER A 365 29.12 -18.93 -12.38
CA SER A 365 29.50 -17.75 -13.18
C SER A 365 30.54 -16.90 -12.44
N LYS A 366 31.81 -17.09 -12.81
CA LYS A 366 32.91 -16.24 -12.35
C LYS A 366 32.89 -14.91 -13.12
N ASN A 367 32.88 -13.81 -12.36
CA ASN A 367 33.33 -12.46 -12.73
C ASN A 367 32.49 -11.63 -13.72
N GLU A 368 31.17 -11.60 -13.57
CA GLU A 368 30.46 -10.35 -13.85
C GLU A 368 30.54 -9.49 -12.59
N LYS A 369 31.06 -8.26 -12.70
CA LYS A 369 30.91 -7.25 -11.64
C LYS A 369 29.41 -7.00 -11.52
N GLN A 370 28.76 -7.76 -10.65
CA GLN A 370 27.36 -7.59 -10.29
C GLN A 370 27.20 -6.14 -9.88
N LYS A 371 26.56 -5.35 -10.76
CA LYS A 371 26.26 -3.95 -10.51
C LYS A 371 25.45 -3.94 -9.22
N ASP A 372 25.90 -3.18 -8.24
CA ASP A 372 25.27 -3.18 -6.92
C ASP A 372 23.88 -2.54 -7.05
N ASP A 373 22.86 -3.36 -7.32
CA ASP A 373 21.45 -2.99 -7.52
C ASP A 373 20.78 -2.54 -6.19
N THR A 374 21.55 -1.88 -5.33
CA THR A 374 21.13 -1.23 -4.08
C THR A 374 19.96 -0.27 -4.23
N ASN A 375 19.76 0.29 -5.42
CA ASN A 375 18.77 1.34 -5.64
C ASN A 375 17.33 0.87 -5.37
N TYR A 376 17.01 -0.42 -5.57
CA TYR A 376 15.64 -0.91 -5.40
C TYR A 376 15.27 -1.25 -3.94
N SER A 377 16.26 -1.34 -3.05
CA SER A 377 16.04 -1.50 -1.60
C SER A 377 15.93 -0.18 -0.84
N LEU A 378 16.15 0.95 -1.52
CA LEU A 378 15.90 2.27 -0.94
C LEU A 378 14.44 2.67 -1.20
N PRO A 379 13.84 3.50 -0.32
CA PRO A 379 12.55 4.10 -0.63
C PRO A 379 12.66 4.84 -1.96
N PRO A 380 11.78 4.60 -2.94
CA PRO A 380 11.73 5.39 -4.16
C PRO A 380 11.55 6.87 -3.84
N PRO A 381 11.98 7.77 -4.74
CA PRO A 381 11.67 9.19 -4.63
C PRO A 381 10.15 9.42 -4.47
N ASN A 382 9.79 10.49 -3.78
CA ASN A 382 8.40 10.83 -3.51
C ASN A 382 8.16 12.33 -3.76
N PRO A 383 7.40 12.72 -4.80
CA PRO A 383 6.70 11.84 -5.75
C PRO A 383 7.65 11.03 -6.63
N ASP A 384 7.16 9.92 -7.19
CA ASP A 384 7.90 9.13 -8.17
C ASP A 384 8.13 9.96 -9.46
N PRO A 385 9.38 10.17 -9.90
CA PRO A 385 9.68 11.00 -11.07
C PRO A 385 9.09 10.49 -12.38
N CYS A 386 8.75 9.19 -12.45
CA CYS A 386 8.27 8.53 -13.65
C CYS A 386 6.77 8.66 -13.83
N THR A 387 6.02 8.35 -12.76
CA THR A 387 4.56 8.24 -12.79
C THR A 387 3.87 9.41 -12.09
N GLY A 388 4.62 10.24 -11.36
CA GLY A 388 4.07 11.28 -10.49
C GLY A 388 3.36 10.73 -9.25
N LEU A 389 3.41 9.41 -9.02
CA LEU A 389 2.76 8.77 -7.88
C LEU A 389 3.35 9.29 -6.57
N PHE A 390 2.49 9.81 -5.71
CA PHE A 390 2.83 10.18 -4.35
C PHE A 390 2.65 8.98 -3.42
N ARG A 391 3.67 8.67 -2.62
CA ARG A 391 3.62 7.62 -1.60
C ARG A 391 3.34 8.25 -0.25
N LEU A 392 2.14 8.07 0.26
CA LEU A 392 1.76 8.56 1.58
C LEU A 392 2.05 7.47 2.62
N ASP A 393 3.27 7.49 3.17
CA ASP A 393 3.70 6.54 4.20
C ASP A 393 3.19 6.94 5.58
N LEU A 394 2.28 6.13 6.12
CA LEU A 394 1.70 6.26 7.45
C LEU A 394 2.70 5.89 8.56
N GLY A 395 3.80 5.22 8.21
CA GLY A 395 4.86 4.83 9.13
C GLY A 395 4.31 4.17 10.38
N ARG A 396 4.68 4.71 11.55
CA ARG A 396 4.27 4.21 12.87
C ARG A 396 2.80 4.43 13.23
N ARG A 397 2.03 5.13 12.41
CA ARG A 397 0.60 5.37 12.65
C ARG A 397 -0.25 4.13 12.32
N LEU A 398 0.31 3.19 11.56
CA LEU A 398 -0.30 1.92 11.21
C LEU A 398 0.69 0.80 11.54
N GLY A 399 0.24 -0.22 12.27
CA GLY A 399 1.10 -1.37 12.57
C GLY A 399 0.38 -2.52 13.24
N ASP A 400 1.12 -3.59 13.45
CA ASP A 400 0.63 -4.80 14.11
C ASP A 400 0.55 -4.60 15.63
N TYR A 401 -0.60 -4.94 16.22
CA TYR A 401 -0.89 -4.78 17.64
C TYR A 401 0.03 -5.63 18.55
N HIS A 402 0.34 -6.86 18.16
CA HIS A 402 1.22 -7.73 18.94
C HIS A 402 2.67 -7.25 18.87
N HIS A 403 3.09 -6.68 17.74
CA HIS A 403 4.36 -5.96 17.66
C HIS A 403 4.32 -4.63 18.44
N ALA A 404 3.17 -3.96 18.53
CA ALA A 404 3.01 -2.72 19.28
C ALA A 404 3.19 -2.89 20.79
N GLN A 405 2.65 -3.96 21.38
CA GLN A 405 2.65 -4.16 22.84
C GLN A 405 4.00 -4.60 23.43
N GLY A 406 4.89 -5.20 22.63
CA GLY A 406 6.19 -5.70 23.10
C GLY A 406 7.41 -5.06 22.43
N GLN A 407 7.25 -4.43 21.26
CA GLN A 407 8.37 -4.00 20.42
C GLN A 407 8.27 -2.53 20.01
N GLY A 408 7.15 -1.84 20.21
CA GLY A 408 7.10 -0.39 20.00
C GLY A 408 7.39 0.09 18.58
N LEU A 409 7.09 -0.74 17.57
CA LEU A 409 7.01 -0.31 16.16
C LEU A 409 5.83 0.64 15.93
N VAL A 410 4.73 0.45 16.67
CA VAL A 410 3.67 1.45 16.87
C VAL A 410 3.95 2.18 18.19
N THR A 411 5.01 2.98 18.24
CA THR A 411 5.26 3.92 19.33
C THR A 411 4.75 5.29 18.94
N GLY A 412 3.45 5.47 19.12
CA GLY A 412 2.77 6.74 18.95
C GLY A 412 1.94 7.08 20.17
N ASN A 413 1.70 8.37 20.36
CA ASN A 413 0.50 8.79 21.05
C ASN A 413 -0.69 8.05 20.40
N MET A 414 -1.56 7.40 21.18
CA MET A 414 -2.73 6.70 20.62
C MET A 414 -3.62 7.63 19.78
N GLY A 415 -3.55 8.95 20.04
CA GLY A 415 -4.17 9.98 19.22
C GLY A 415 -3.64 10.11 17.79
N ASP A 416 -2.53 9.46 17.42
CA ASP A 416 -1.95 9.51 16.07
C ASP A 416 -2.12 8.19 15.30
N ILE A 417 -2.59 7.13 15.95
CA ILE A 417 -2.73 5.80 15.34
C ILE A 417 -3.95 5.79 14.43
N VAL A 418 -3.78 5.39 13.18
CA VAL A 418 -4.83 5.32 12.16
C VAL A 418 -5.39 3.91 11.96
N GLY A 419 -4.64 2.90 12.39
CA GLY A 419 -5.11 1.52 12.35
C GLY A 419 -4.19 0.56 13.09
N LEU A 420 -4.75 -0.55 13.54
CA LEU A 420 -4.02 -1.65 14.17
C LEU A 420 -4.38 -2.98 13.52
N HIS A 421 -3.37 -3.73 13.10
CA HIS A 421 -3.52 -5.05 12.50
C HIS A 421 -3.22 -6.17 13.49
N GLY A 422 -3.53 -7.40 13.09
CA GLY A 422 -3.13 -8.61 13.81
C GLY A 422 -4.07 -8.98 14.96
N LEU A 423 -5.28 -8.45 15.00
CA LEU A 423 -6.27 -8.73 16.05
C LEU A 423 -7.00 -10.06 15.77
N LYS A 424 -6.24 -11.16 15.77
CA LYS A 424 -6.67 -12.48 15.26
C LYS A 424 -7.87 -13.09 15.98
N ASN A 425 -8.12 -12.74 17.24
CA ASN A 425 -9.29 -13.20 17.99
C ASN A 425 -10.23 -12.04 18.35
N ASP A 426 -11.51 -12.38 18.58
CA ASP A 426 -12.57 -11.39 18.79
C ASP A 426 -12.40 -10.64 20.12
N GLU A 427 -11.89 -11.32 21.15
CA GLU A 427 -11.66 -10.76 22.48
C GLU A 427 -10.62 -9.63 22.44
N ASP A 428 -9.48 -9.87 21.79
CA ASP A 428 -8.43 -8.87 21.60
C ASP A 428 -8.95 -7.68 20.79
N TYR A 429 -9.73 -7.93 19.73
CA TYR A 429 -10.30 -6.85 18.93
C TYR A 429 -11.25 -5.98 19.74
N VAL A 430 -12.16 -6.58 20.50
CA VAL A 430 -13.08 -5.84 21.40
C VAL A 430 -12.31 -5.08 22.47
N LYS A 431 -11.33 -5.73 23.10
CA LYS A 431 -10.50 -5.14 24.14
C LYS A 431 -9.76 -3.91 23.60
N VAL A 432 -9.09 -4.04 22.46
CA VAL A 432 -8.34 -2.95 21.83
C VAL A 432 -9.27 -1.85 21.37
N TYR A 433 -10.38 -2.18 20.72
CA TYR A 433 -11.40 -1.21 20.34
C TYR A 433 -11.89 -0.39 21.55
N ASN A 434 -12.25 -1.05 22.65
CA ASN A 434 -12.73 -0.36 23.85
C ASN A 434 -11.64 0.49 24.52
N GLN A 435 -10.38 0.06 24.49
CA GLN A 435 -9.25 0.86 24.97
C GLN A 435 -9.07 2.14 24.16
N PHE A 436 -9.10 2.04 22.83
CA PHE A 436 -9.01 3.21 21.94
C PHE A 436 -10.18 4.15 22.12
N ARG A 437 -11.40 3.59 22.13
CA ARG A 437 -12.62 4.35 22.33
C ARG A 437 -12.59 5.14 23.63
N THR A 438 -12.37 4.46 24.76
CA THR A 438 -12.36 5.10 26.09
C THR A 438 -11.33 6.22 26.17
N ARG A 439 -10.13 5.99 25.64
CA ARG A 439 -9.05 6.98 25.66
C ARG A 439 -9.37 8.19 24.78
N LEU A 440 -9.78 7.95 23.53
CA LEU A 440 -10.07 9.02 22.58
C LEU A 440 -11.34 9.81 22.97
N GLU A 441 -12.33 9.17 23.59
CA GLU A 441 -13.49 9.86 24.18
C GLU A 441 -13.04 10.80 25.31
N GLY A 442 -12.14 10.35 26.19
CA GLY A 442 -11.53 11.19 27.23
C GLY A 442 -10.75 12.39 26.68
N GLU A 443 -10.16 12.26 25.49
CA GLU A 443 -9.45 13.33 24.79
C GLU A 443 -10.34 14.20 23.88
N ARG A 444 -11.65 13.89 23.76
CA ARG A 444 -12.58 14.51 22.79
C ARG A 444 -12.13 14.36 21.32
N LYS A 445 -11.51 13.23 20.98
CA LYS A 445 -10.99 12.90 19.64
C LYS A 445 -11.56 11.62 19.05
N TRP A 446 -12.49 10.96 19.74
CA TRP A 446 -13.12 9.74 19.23
C TRP A 446 -14.03 10.02 18.04
N GLU A 447 -14.80 11.09 18.12
CA GLU A 447 -15.64 11.53 17.02
C GLU A 447 -14.81 12.41 16.07
N TRP A 448 -14.93 12.14 14.77
CA TRP A 448 -14.29 12.93 13.74
C TRP A 448 -14.84 14.36 13.75
N ALA A 449 -13.95 15.32 13.99
CA ALA A 449 -14.23 16.74 13.84
C ALA A 449 -14.33 17.09 12.34
N VAL A 450 -15.56 17.07 11.82
CA VAL A 450 -15.83 17.34 10.41
C VAL A 450 -15.55 18.81 10.09
N PRO A 451 -14.71 19.12 9.09
CA PRO A 451 -14.48 20.50 8.67
C PRO A 451 -15.75 21.15 8.11
N ASP A 452 -15.93 22.44 8.36
CA ASP A 452 -17.09 23.22 7.86
C ASP A 452 -17.27 23.11 6.34
N ALA A 453 -16.17 22.97 5.59
CA ALA A 453 -16.20 22.79 4.13
C ALA A 453 -16.91 21.51 3.65
N LEU A 454 -17.14 20.54 4.54
CA LEU A 454 -17.86 19.30 4.26
C LEU A 454 -19.27 19.26 4.90
N SER A 455 -19.67 20.35 5.55
CA SER A 455 -21.04 20.51 6.06
C SER A 455 -21.97 20.84 4.89
N VAL A 456 -22.34 19.81 4.13
CA VAL A 456 -23.25 19.89 2.98
C VAL A 456 -24.69 19.64 3.41
#